data_AF-A0A653BJH4-F1
#
_entry.id   AF-A0A653BJH4-F1
#
_cell.length_a   1.000
_cell.length_b   1.000
_cell.length_c   1.000
_cell.angle_alpha   90.00
_cell.angle_beta   90.00
_cell.angle_gamma   90.00
#
_symmetry.space_group_name_H-M   'P 1'
#
loop_
_entity.id
_entity.type
_entity.pdbx_description
1 polymer ?
#
loop_
_entity_poly.entity_id
_entity_poly.type
_entity_poly.pdbx_seq_one_letter_code
_entity_poly.pdbx_strand_id
1 'polypeptide(L)'
;MLEENNLPSNLREEALTPLGDAGRLLANLLNRITVARRKLVIPTLNPNVRDVLAKTTATDLLFGSDISEQIKAAKSLHTTGKELRQTAVRSQTKGAFTTSKYKKPNEGASSKTSSLNRQGPVRSIGQPPDPKGDKSAASGQQ
;
A
#
# COMPACT_ATOMS: atom_id res chain seq x y z
N MET A 1 39.02 -28.75 44.84
CA MET A 1 40.17 -28.08 44.22
C MET A 1 39.82 -27.88 42.76
N LEU A 2 39.52 -26.64 42.36
CA LEU A 2 39.31 -26.30 40.96
C LEU A 2 40.72 -26.17 40.37
N GLU A 3 41.15 -27.19 39.63
CA GLU A 3 42.39 -27.15 38.85
C GLU A 3 42.32 -25.92 37.94
N GLU A 4 43.19 -24.95 38.21
CA GLU A 4 43.35 -23.76 37.40
C GLU A 4 43.72 -24.18 35.97
N ASN A 5 42.88 -23.78 35.01
CA ASN A 5 43.16 -23.85 33.58
C ASN A 5 44.27 -22.83 33.22
N ASN A 6 45.50 -23.12 33.63
CA ASN A 6 46.70 -22.40 33.20
C ASN A 6 47.09 -22.87 31.80
N LEU A 7 46.31 -22.42 30.80
CA LEU A 7 46.77 -22.44 29.41
C LEU A 7 48.08 -21.64 29.34
N PRO A 8 49.12 -22.15 28.66
CA PRO A 8 50.39 -21.45 28.54
C PRO A 8 50.17 -20.11 27.82
N SER A 9 50.76 -19.03 28.36
CA SER A 9 50.43 -17.64 28.02
C SER A 9 50.52 -17.33 26.52
N ASN A 10 51.49 -17.95 25.86
CA ASN A 10 51.72 -17.89 24.41
C ASN A 10 50.57 -18.53 23.61
N LEU A 11 50.05 -19.67 24.04
CA LEU A 11 48.93 -20.35 23.37
C LEU A 11 47.62 -19.56 23.55
N ARG A 12 47.45 -18.90 24.70
CA ARG A 12 46.32 -17.99 24.93
C ARG A 12 46.32 -16.85 23.94
N GLU A 13 47.44 -16.16 23.73
CA GLU A 13 47.51 -15.04 22.79
C GLU A 13 47.37 -15.50 21.34
N GLU A 14 48.00 -16.62 20.98
CA GLU A 14 47.95 -17.22 19.63
C GLU A 14 46.55 -17.74 19.28
N ALA A 15 45.77 -18.23 20.25
CA ALA A 15 44.41 -18.74 20.01
C ALA A 15 43.31 -17.69 20.21
N LEU A 16 43.41 -16.82 21.21
CA LEU A 16 42.36 -15.85 21.54
C LEU A 16 42.28 -14.73 20.51
N THR A 17 43.41 -14.29 19.95
CA THR A 17 43.43 -13.21 18.96
C THR A 17 42.72 -13.63 17.67
N PRO A 18 43.09 -14.76 17.02
CA PRO A 18 42.38 -15.22 15.82
C PRO A 18 40.93 -15.61 16.10
N LEU A 19 40.62 -16.12 17.30
CA LEU A 19 39.24 -16.42 17.69
C LEU A 19 38.40 -15.15 17.82
N GLY A 20 38.95 -14.09 18.42
CA GLY A 20 38.31 -12.78 18.49
C GLY A 20 38.07 -12.18 17.10
N ASP A 21 39.06 -12.30 16.22
CA ASP A 21 38.96 -11.83 14.83
C ASP A 21 37.94 -12.64 14.02
N ALA A 22 37.92 -13.97 14.18
CA ALA A 22 36.91 -14.84 13.59
C ALA A 22 35.51 -14.46 14.11
N GLY A 23 35.35 -14.20 15.40
CA GLY A 23 34.11 -13.72 16.00
C GLY A 23 33.65 -12.39 15.37
N ARG A 24 34.56 -11.43 15.19
CA ARG A 24 34.27 -10.15 14.52
C ARG A 24 33.88 -10.34 13.05
N LEU A 25 34.55 -11.23 12.32
CA LEU A 25 34.22 -11.55 10.94
C LEU A 25 32.83 -12.19 10.83
N LEU A 26 32.52 -13.16 11.69
CA LEU A 26 31.23 -13.84 11.73
C LEU A 26 30.10 -12.87 12.09
N ALA A 27 30.30 -12.01 13.10
CA ALA A 27 29.30 -11.00 13.47
C ALA A 27 29.05 -10.00 12.33
N ASN A 28 30.10 -9.55 11.64
CA ASN A 28 29.96 -8.69 10.46
C ASN A 28 29.23 -9.39 9.32
N LEU A 29 29.58 -10.65 9.02
CA LEU A 29 28.92 -11.44 7.99
C LEU A 29 27.43 -11.61 8.32
N LEU A 30 27.10 -11.98 9.55
CA LEU A 30 25.72 -12.12 10.02
C LEU A 30 24.93 -10.83 9.86
N ASN A 31 25.52 -9.68 10.20
CA ASN A 31 24.91 -8.37 10.00
C ASN A 31 24.65 -8.10 8.51
N ARG A 32 25.63 -8.36 7.63
CA ARG A 32 25.48 -8.18 6.17
C ARG A 32 24.37 -9.07 5.60
N ILE A 33 24.32 -10.34 6.02
CA ILE A 33 23.27 -11.29 5.62
C ILE A 33 21.90 -10.77 6.09
N THR A 34 21.80 -10.32 7.34
CA THR A 34 20.57 -9.78 7.92
C THR A 34 20.08 -8.56 7.14
N VAL A 35 20.96 -7.59 6.86
CA VAL A 35 20.62 -6.40 6.07
C VAL A 35 20.19 -6.79 4.65
N ALA A 36 20.91 -7.70 3.99
CA ALA A 36 20.58 -8.16 2.65
C ALA A 36 19.20 -8.84 2.62
N ARG A 37 18.93 -9.77 3.55
CA ARG A 37 17.63 -10.44 3.69
C ARG A 37 16.50 -9.44 3.88
N ARG A 38 16.66 -8.43 4.75
CA ARG A 38 15.64 -7.39 4.94
C ARG A 38 15.41 -6.58 3.67
N LYS A 39 16.46 -6.18 2.96
CA LYS A 39 16.34 -5.45 1.68
C LYS A 39 15.66 -6.27 0.58
N LEU A 40 15.79 -7.59 0.60
CA LEU A 40 15.13 -8.49 -0.36
C LEU A 40 13.65 -8.74 0.00
N VAL A 41 13.34 -8.92 1.29
CA VAL A 41 11.98 -9.27 1.73
C VAL A 41 11.05 -8.06 1.81
N ILE A 42 11.52 -6.91 2.29
CA ILE A 42 10.67 -5.73 2.52
C ILE A 42 9.92 -5.27 1.25
N PRO A 43 10.53 -5.22 0.05
CA PRO A 43 9.86 -4.77 -1.17
C PRO A 43 8.77 -5.72 -1.68
N THR A 44 8.79 -7.01 -1.32
CA THR A 44 7.82 -8.00 -1.80
C THR A 44 6.51 -7.99 -1.01
N LEU A 45 6.41 -7.13 0.02
CA LEU A 45 5.28 -7.10 0.94
C LEU A 45 4.35 -5.92 0.65
N ASN A 46 3.12 -6.02 1.14
CA ASN A 46 2.13 -4.94 1.05
C ASN A 46 2.68 -3.63 1.66
N PRO A 47 2.46 -2.45 1.04
CA PRO A 47 2.90 -1.15 1.57
C PRO A 47 2.64 -0.94 3.06
N ASN A 48 1.47 -1.34 3.56
CA ASN A 48 1.10 -1.18 4.97
C ASN A 48 2.00 -2.01 5.91
N VAL A 49 2.43 -3.18 5.44
CA VAL A 49 3.30 -4.09 6.20
C VAL A 49 4.75 -3.62 6.09
N ARG A 50 5.18 -3.16 4.90
CA ARG A 50 6.51 -2.61 4.66
C ARG A 50 6.86 -1.49 5.64
N ASP A 51 5.94 -0.57 5.90
CA ASP A 51 6.19 0.57 6.79
C ASP A 51 6.37 0.16 8.26
N VAL A 52 5.72 -0.94 8.67
CA VAL A 52 5.90 -1.55 10.00
C VAL A 52 7.25 -2.25 10.06
N LEU A 53 7.62 -3.00 9.01
CA LEU A 53 8.88 -3.75 8.94
C LEU A 53 10.12 -2.88 8.74
N ALA A 54 9.96 -1.68 8.22
CA ALA A 54 11.05 -0.71 8.14
C ALA A 54 11.47 -0.21 9.54
N LYS A 55 10.55 -0.23 10.52
CA LYS A 55 10.75 0.32 11.86
C LYS A 55 11.20 -0.71 12.91
N THR A 56 11.11 -2.00 12.60
CA THR A 56 11.50 -3.07 13.52
C THR A 56 13.01 -3.23 13.62
N THR A 57 13.53 -3.45 14.82
CA THR A 57 14.93 -3.86 15.01
C THR A 57 15.15 -5.27 14.47
N ALA A 58 16.33 -5.52 13.88
CA ALA A 58 16.69 -6.87 13.47
C ALA A 58 17.06 -7.69 14.70
N THR A 59 16.41 -8.84 14.85
CA THR A 59 16.62 -9.80 15.93
C THR A 59 16.69 -11.21 15.33
N ASP A 60 16.73 -12.25 16.16
CA ASP A 60 16.93 -13.65 15.76
C ASP A 60 16.03 -14.10 14.60
N LEU A 61 14.78 -13.63 14.56
CA LEU A 61 13.80 -13.94 13.51
C LEU A 61 13.71 -12.85 12.42
N LEU A 62 14.82 -12.21 12.03
CA LEU A 62 14.96 -11.16 10.99
C LEU A 62 14.25 -9.82 11.30
N PHE A 63 13.03 -9.90 11.86
CA PHE A 63 12.16 -8.81 12.28
C PHE A 63 11.59 -9.00 13.70
N GLY A 64 11.88 -10.14 14.34
CA GLY A 64 11.45 -10.47 15.71
C GLY A 64 10.15 -11.25 15.83
N SER A 65 9.93 -11.81 17.03
CA SER A 65 8.72 -12.58 17.39
C SER A 65 7.46 -11.73 17.35
N ASP A 66 7.58 -10.46 17.71
CA ASP A 66 6.44 -9.58 17.99
C ASP A 66 5.90 -8.91 16.72
N ILE A 67 6.50 -9.22 15.56
CA ILE A 67 6.09 -8.74 14.24
C ILE A 67 4.60 -8.96 13.97
N SER A 68 4.06 -10.11 14.41
CA SER A 68 2.67 -10.47 14.20
C SER A 68 1.71 -9.52 14.94
N GLU A 69 2.08 -9.12 16.16
CA GLU A 69 1.34 -8.18 16.98
C GLU A 69 1.46 -6.76 16.43
N GLN A 70 2.66 -6.35 16.02
CA GLN A 70 2.89 -5.04 15.41
C GLN A 70 2.11 -4.84 14.11
N ILE A 71 2.01 -5.87 13.27
CA ILE A 71 1.18 -5.83 12.06
C ILE A 71 -0.30 -5.71 12.42
N LYS A 72 -0.79 -6.44 13.43
CA LYS A 72 -2.19 -6.35 13.89
C LYS A 72 -2.49 -4.95 14.45
N ALA A 73 -1.61 -4.41 15.28
CA ALA A 73 -1.74 -3.07 15.85
C ALA A 73 -1.74 -1.99 14.76
N ALA A 74 -0.83 -2.08 13.79
CA ALA A 74 -0.77 -1.14 12.67
C ALA A 74 -2.03 -1.19 11.79
N LYS A 75 -2.57 -2.39 11.54
CA LYS A 75 -3.84 -2.57 10.82
C LYS A 75 -5.01 -1.94 11.59
N SER A 76 -5.10 -2.21 12.90
CA SER A 76 -6.14 -1.62 13.75
C SER A 76 -6.05 -0.09 13.73
N LEU A 77 -4.85 0.47 13.90
CA LEU A 77 -4.63 1.92 13.87
C LEU A 77 -5.00 2.53 12.51
N HIS A 78 -4.67 1.86 11.41
CA HIS A 78 -5.03 2.31 10.07
C HIS A 78 -6.56 2.32 9.87
N THR A 79 -7.26 1.28 10.34
CA THR A 79 -8.74 1.21 10.30
C THR A 79 -9.36 2.33 11.12
N THR A 80 -8.98 2.48 12.40
CA THR A 80 -9.48 3.55 13.27
C THR A 80 -9.16 4.94 12.69
N GLY A 81 -7.96 5.13 12.15
CA GLY A 81 -7.57 6.37 11.48
C GLY A 81 -8.41 6.67 10.24
N LYS A 82 -8.85 5.65 9.49
CA LYS A 82 -9.74 5.81 8.34
C LYS A 82 -11.15 6.20 8.77
N GLU A 83 -11.67 5.59 9.84
CA GLU A 83 -12.98 5.93 10.43
C GLU A 83 -13.00 7.38 10.96
N LEU A 84 -11.94 7.82 11.63
CA LEU A 84 -11.80 9.20 12.11
C LEU A 84 -11.76 10.22 10.95
N ARG A 85 -11.06 9.89 9.86
CA ARG A 85 -10.99 10.75 8.66
C ARG A 85 -12.31 10.82 7.88
N GLN A 86 -13.25 9.89 8.10
CA GLN A 86 -14.54 9.84 7.40
C GLN A 86 -15.51 10.99 7.77
N THR A 87 -15.04 12.01 8.50
CA THR A 87 -15.81 13.21 8.85
C THR A 87 -15.56 14.40 7.93
N ALA A 88 -14.59 14.35 7.00
CA ALA A 88 -14.37 15.43 6.04
C ALA A 88 -15.01 15.10 4.67
N VAL A 89 -16.11 15.81 4.38
CA VAL A 89 -16.76 15.96 3.06
C VAL A 89 -17.69 14.81 2.64
N ARG A 90 -18.88 14.78 3.26
CA ARG A 90 -20.11 14.70 2.45
C ARG A 90 -20.57 16.12 2.19
N SER A 91 -19.91 16.82 1.26
CA SER A 91 -20.51 18.00 0.64
C SER A 91 -21.75 17.50 -0.09
N GLN A 92 -22.91 17.65 0.55
CA GLN A 92 -24.16 17.58 -0.17
C GLN A 92 -24.20 18.82 -1.04
N THR A 93 -23.80 18.68 -2.30
CA THR A 93 -24.21 19.61 -3.35
C THR A 93 -25.71 19.44 -3.57
N LYS A 94 -26.50 20.09 -2.72
CA LYS A 94 -27.90 20.42 -2.98
C LYS A 94 -28.02 21.93 -2.90
N GLY A 95 -28.33 22.54 -4.04
CA GLY A 95 -28.67 23.95 -4.13
C GLY A 95 -27.83 24.68 -5.16
N ALA A 96 -28.23 24.56 -6.43
CA ALA A 96 -27.90 25.56 -7.42
C ALA A 96 -28.50 26.91 -6.95
N PHE A 97 -27.66 27.81 -6.45
CA PHE A 97 -28.05 29.20 -6.27
C PHE A 97 -27.72 29.96 -7.55
N THR A 98 -28.69 30.04 -8.46
CA THR A 98 -28.63 30.98 -9.57
C THR A 98 -28.99 32.36 -9.05
N THR A 99 -28.01 33.20 -8.73
CA THR A 99 -28.26 34.63 -8.58
C THR A 99 -28.26 35.26 -9.98
N SER A 100 -29.45 35.32 -10.56
CA SER A 100 -29.75 36.19 -11.70
C SER A 100 -29.43 37.63 -11.35
N LYS A 101 -28.63 38.32 -12.18
CA LYS A 101 -28.71 39.77 -12.46
C LYS A 101 -27.76 40.18 -13.60
N TYR A 102 -28.31 41.02 -14.49
CA TYR A 102 -27.71 41.74 -15.62
C TYR A 102 -27.76 41.08 -17.01
N LYS A 103 -28.88 41.36 -17.69
CA LYS A 103 -29.10 41.30 -19.14
C LYS A 103 -28.43 42.50 -19.81
N LYS A 104 -27.54 42.29 -20.78
CA LYS A 104 -27.16 43.27 -21.82
C LYS A 104 -27.44 42.66 -23.20
N PRO A 105 -27.95 43.42 -24.18
CA PRO A 105 -28.30 42.89 -25.50
C PRO A 105 -27.18 43.08 -26.53
N ASN A 106 -27.25 42.24 -27.59
CA ASN A 106 -26.61 42.32 -28.92
C ASN A 106 -25.09 42.14 -28.99
N GLU A 107 -24.50 41.47 -29.98
CA GLU A 107 -24.95 41.08 -31.32
C GLU A 107 -23.94 40.05 -31.86
N GLY A 108 -24.37 39.05 -32.64
CA GLY A 108 -23.49 38.33 -33.56
C GLY A 108 -22.94 36.96 -33.14
N ALA A 109 -23.22 35.98 -33.99
CA ALA A 109 -22.46 34.74 -34.24
C ALA A 109 -22.65 33.52 -33.30
N SER A 110 -23.57 32.66 -33.75
CA SER A 110 -23.43 31.20 -33.87
C SER A 110 -23.14 30.37 -32.60
N SER A 111 -24.24 29.87 -32.05
CA SER A 111 -24.36 28.76 -31.12
C SER A 111 -23.73 27.47 -31.65
N LYS A 112 -22.63 27.00 -31.02
CA LYS A 112 -22.37 25.55 -30.84
C LYS A 112 -21.77 25.28 -29.47
N THR A 113 -22.64 24.91 -28.54
CA THR A 113 -22.26 24.19 -27.33
C THR A 113 -21.63 22.86 -27.75
N SER A 114 -20.31 22.74 -27.62
CA SER A 114 -19.62 21.48 -27.83
C SER A 114 -19.92 20.54 -26.66
N SER A 115 -20.82 19.57 -26.86
CA SER A 115 -21.00 18.46 -25.93
C SER A 115 -19.81 17.49 -26.07
N LEU A 116 -19.09 17.25 -24.96
CA LEU A 116 -17.93 16.34 -24.88
C LEU A 116 -18.29 14.84 -24.96
N ASN A 117 -19.55 14.49 -25.28
CA ASN A 117 -20.02 13.11 -25.41
C ASN A 117 -20.38 12.76 -26.86
N ARG A 118 -19.51 13.09 -27.82
CA ARG A 118 -19.71 12.76 -29.24
C ARG A 118 -18.91 11.53 -29.72
N GLN A 119 -18.14 10.90 -28.83
CA GLN A 119 -17.44 9.65 -29.11
C GLN A 119 -18.11 8.50 -28.33
N GLY A 120 -19.22 8.01 -28.87
CA GLY A 120 -19.64 6.63 -28.61
C GLY A 120 -18.79 5.66 -29.45
N PRO A 121 -18.75 4.37 -29.12
CA PRO A 121 -18.02 3.39 -29.92
C PRO A 121 -18.54 3.39 -31.36
N VAL A 122 -17.62 3.33 -32.32
CA VAL A 122 -17.89 3.32 -33.76
C VAL A 122 -18.81 2.15 -34.08
N ARG A 123 -20.02 2.43 -34.59
CA ARG A 123 -20.89 1.40 -35.16
C ARG A 123 -20.38 1.09 -36.57
N SER A 124 -20.09 -0.18 -36.87
CA SER A 124 -19.77 -0.58 -38.24
C SER A 124 -21.00 -0.36 -39.12
N ILE A 125 -20.82 0.29 -40.26
CA ILE A 125 -21.87 0.51 -41.26
C ILE A 125 -22.42 -0.86 -41.70
N GLY A 126 -23.68 -1.17 -41.36
CA GLY A 126 -24.36 -2.40 -41.78
C GLY A 126 -25.22 -3.11 -40.73
N GLN A 127 -25.20 -2.70 -39.45
CA GLN A 127 -26.04 -3.34 -38.43
C GLN A 127 -27.37 -2.61 -38.21
N PRO A 128 -28.53 -3.32 -38.30
CA PRO A 128 -29.82 -2.75 -37.93
C PRO A 128 -29.87 -2.45 -36.42
N PRO A 129 -30.67 -1.47 -35.97
CA PRO A 129 -30.80 -1.15 -34.56
C PRO A 129 -31.42 -2.32 -33.79
N ASP A 130 -30.83 -2.68 -32.65
CA ASP A 130 -31.43 -3.67 -31.75
C ASP A 130 -32.83 -3.22 -31.30
N PRO A 131 -33.85 -4.09 -31.37
CA PRO A 131 -35.17 -3.74 -30.90
C PRO A 131 -35.13 -3.47 -29.40
N LYS A 132 -35.65 -2.30 -29.03
CA LYS A 132 -35.95 -1.89 -27.66
C LYS A 132 -36.80 -2.99 -27.02
N GLY A 133 -36.30 -3.59 -25.94
CA GLY A 133 -37.02 -4.60 -25.18
C GLY A 133 -38.30 -4.02 -24.59
N ASP A 134 -39.42 -4.30 -25.25
CA ASP A 134 -40.74 -4.09 -24.68
C ASP A 134 -41.01 -5.15 -23.62
N LYS A 135 -41.32 -4.67 -22.42
CA LYS A 135 -41.81 -5.48 -21.32
C LYS A 135 -43.20 -6.00 -21.70
N SER A 136 -43.34 -7.32 -21.84
CA SER A 136 -44.65 -7.96 -21.86
C SER A 136 -44.76 -8.95 -20.71
N ALA A 137 -45.64 -8.61 -19.78
CA ALA A 137 -46.24 -9.52 -18.82
C ALA A 137 -47.20 -10.48 -19.54
N ALA A 138 -47.27 -11.75 -19.11
CA ALA A 138 -48.51 -12.51 -18.88
C ALA A 138 -48.25 -14.02 -18.72
N SER A 139 -48.99 -14.62 -17.75
CA SER A 139 -49.49 -16.02 -17.63
C SER A 139 -48.51 -17.19 -17.82
N GLY A 140 -48.38 -18.17 -16.93
CA GLY A 140 -49.42 -18.87 -16.17
C GLY A 140 -49.78 -20.18 -16.88
N GLN A 141 -49.97 -21.26 -16.09
CA GLN A 141 -50.34 -22.67 -16.45
C GLN A 141 -49.16 -23.62 -16.69
N GLN A 142 -49.20 -24.88 -16.27
CA GLN A 142 -49.92 -25.62 -15.23
C GLN A 142 -49.09 -26.89 -14.99
#